data_AF-G2XZG6-F1
#
_entry.id   AF-G2XZG6-F1
#
_cell.length_a   1.000
_cell.length_b   1.000
_cell.length_c   1.000
_cell.angle_alpha   90.00
_cell.angle_beta   90.00
_cell.angle_gamma   90.00
#
_symmetry.space_group_name_H-M   'P 1'
#
loop_
_entity.id
_entity.type
_entity.pdbx_description
1 polymer ?
#
loop_
_entity_poly.entity_id
_entity_poly.type
_entity_poly.pdbx_seq_one_letter_code
_entity_poly.pdbx_strand_id
1 'polypeptide(L)'
;MVFQLEVAAAEDADILADMHLNAFAQTPLQCTLFPTEDSLAGLRECLKQDVLLTLKEGNIERTNLVVRDTDDMNKIVAIAKWDLPEKIARAICPLAHIFPPKDAREDLIKEYSAAQEFNKIKVMGDAPCYPYSVLE
;
A
#
# COMPACT_ATOMS: atom_id res chain seq x y z
N MET A 1 2.69 14.20 -24.09
CA MET A 1 2.57 13.41 -22.86
C MET A 1 2.21 14.36 -21.75
N VAL A 2 0.91 14.45 -21.46
CA VAL A 2 0.35 15.20 -20.35
C VAL A 2 -0.02 14.20 -19.25
N PHE A 3 0.67 14.30 -18.12
CA PHE A 3 0.45 13.44 -16.95
C PHE A 3 -0.32 14.19 -15.88
N GLN A 4 -1.30 13.51 -15.28
CA GLN A 4 -2.14 14.06 -14.21
C GLN A 4 -2.06 13.17 -12.97
N LEU A 5 -1.81 13.79 -11.80
CA LEU A 5 -1.83 13.12 -10.50
C LEU A 5 -3.21 13.27 -9.87
N GLU A 6 -3.83 12.16 -9.49
CA GLU A 6 -5.17 12.11 -8.91
C GLU A 6 -5.23 11.11 -7.74
N VAL A 7 -6.27 11.21 -6.93
CA VAL A 7 -6.61 10.15 -5.97
C VAL A 7 -7.19 8.96 -6.75
N ALA A 8 -6.78 7.75 -6.38
CA ALA A 8 -7.32 6.53 -6.98
C ALA A 8 -8.84 6.46 -6.81
N ALA A 9 -9.53 5.90 -7.81
CA ALA A 9 -10.93 5.57 -7.76
C ALA A 9 -11.12 4.07 -7.47
N ALA A 10 -12.34 3.66 -7.11
CA ALA A 10 -12.62 2.27 -6.75
C ALA A 10 -12.41 1.32 -7.94
N GLU A 11 -12.64 1.81 -9.16
CA GLU A 11 -12.46 1.09 -10.42
C GLU A 11 -10.97 0.80 -10.70
N ASP A 12 -10.06 1.56 -10.10
CA ASP A 12 -8.62 1.39 -10.29
C ASP A 12 -8.06 0.20 -9.45
N ALA A 13 -8.83 -0.33 -8.49
CA ALA A 13 -8.33 -1.27 -7.49
C ALA A 13 -7.66 -2.53 -8.06
N ASP A 14 -8.22 -3.10 -9.13
CA ASP A 14 -7.61 -4.26 -9.81
C ASP A 14 -6.28 -3.89 -10.47
N ILE A 15 -6.23 -2.78 -11.20
CA ILE A 15 -5.01 -2.30 -11.88
C ILE A 15 -3.92 -1.97 -10.86
N LEU A 16 -4.28 -1.34 -9.75
CA LEU A 16 -3.33 -1.00 -8.68
C LEU A 16 -2.78 -2.24 -7.99
N ALA A 17 -3.61 -3.26 -7.75
CA ALA A 17 -3.15 -4.53 -7.20
C ALA A 17 -2.15 -5.20 -8.15
N ASP A 18 -2.44 -5.23 -9.45
CA ASP A 18 -1.54 -5.78 -10.47
C ASP A 18 -0.24 -5.00 -10.59
N MET A 19 -0.31 -3.66 -10.66
CA MET A 19 0.88 -2.80 -10.73
C MET A 19 1.76 -2.97 -9.49
N HIS A 20 1.17 -3.06 -8.29
CA HIS A 20 1.93 -3.27 -7.06
C HIS A 20 2.60 -4.65 -7.05
N LEU A 21 1.87 -5.69 -7.42
CA LEU A 21 2.43 -7.06 -7.47
C LEU A 21 3.56 -7.15 -8.49
N ASN A 22 3.38 -6.54 -9.67
CA ASN A 22 4.37 -6.52 -10.75
C ASN A 22 5.61 -5.68 -10.42
N ALA A 23 5.46 -4.59 -9.66
CA ALA A 23 6.59 -3.76 -9.23
C ALA A 23 7.61 -4.53 -8.37
N PHE A 24 7.15 -5.55 -7.64
CA PHE A 24 7.99 -6.43 -6.83
C PHE A 24 8.13 -7.84 -7.43
N ALA A 25 7.67 -8.05 -8.67
CA ALA A 25 7.78 -9.32 -9.36
C ALA A 25 9.23 -9.81 -9.35
N GLN A 26 9.40 -11.08 -8.98
CA GLN A 26 10.71 -11.76 -8.99
C GLN A 26 11.75 -11.16 -8.03
N THR A 27 11.36 -10.22 -7.15
CA THR A 27 12.25 -9.79 -6.08
C THR A 27 12.48 -10.96 -5.11
N PRO A 28 13.71 -11.12 -4.56
CA PRO A 28 13.98 -12.17 -3.58
C PRO A 28 13.00 -12.14 -2.39
N LEU A 29 12.57 -10.94 -2.00
CA LEU A 29 11.58 -10.73 -0.96
C LEU A 29 10.23 -11.36 -1.33
N GLN A 30 9.67 -11.03 -2.50
CA GLN A 30 8.38 -11.59 -2.91
C GLN A 30 8.45 -13.11 -3.06
N CYS A 31 9.47 -13.64 -3.74
CA CYS A 31 9.62 -15.09 -3.94
C CYS A 31 9.80 -15.85 -2.62
N THR A 32 10.40 -15.21 -1.61
CA THR A 32 10.60 -15.82 -0.30
C THR A 32 9.32 -15.78 0.55
N LEU A 33 8.58 -14.67 0.52
CA LEU A 33 7.37 -14.49 1.34
C LEU A 33 6.13 -15.15 0.71
N PHE A 34 6.05 -15.19 -0.62
CA PHE A 34 4.92 -15.68 -1.41
C PHE A 34 5.43 -16.63 -2.51
N PRO A 35 5.81 -17.87 -2.15
CA PRO A 35 6.54 -18.77 -3.05
C PRO A 35 5.66 -19.49 -4.08
N THR A 36 4.33 -19.49 -3.91
CA THR A 36 3.39 -20.22 -4.78
C THR A 36 2.47 -19.28 -5.55
N GLU A 37 1.94 -19.74 -6.68
CA GLU A 37 0.93 -19.01 -7.45
C GLU A 37 -0.30 -18.68 -6.58
N ASP A 38 -0.75 -19.62 -5.74
CA ASP A 38 -1.87 -19.40 -4.80
C ASP A 38 -1.55 -18.28 -3.79
N SER A 39 -0.33 -18.25 -3.24
CA SER A 39 0.08 -17.20 -2.30
C SER A 39 0.17 -15.82 -2.97
N LEU A 40 0.56 -15.77 -4.25
CA LEU A 40 0.59 -14.55 -5.05
C LEU A 40 -0.83 -14.08 -5.42
N ALA A 41 -1.72 -15.01 -5.78
CA ALA A 41 -3.12 -14.70 -6.05
C ALA A 41 -3.82 -14.16 -4.78
N GLY A 42 -3.56 -14.77 -3.62
CA GLY A 42 -4.04 -14.28 -2.35
C GLY A 42 -3.46 -12.91 -1.97
N LEU A 43 -2.17 -12.66 -2.26
CA LEU A 43 -1.57 -11.35 -2.07
C LEU A 43 -2.21 -10.29 -2.98
N ARG A 44 -2.49 -10.62 -4.24
CA ARG A 44 -3.21 -9.73 -5.17
C ARG A 44 -4.57 -9.32 -4.61
N GLU A 45 -5.33 -10.27 -4.08
CA GLU A 45 -6.63 -9.97 -3.46
C GLU A 45 -6.48 -9.09 -2.21
N CYS A 46 -5.47 -9.35 -1.37
CA CYS A 46 -5.16 -8.49 -0.23
C CYS A 46 -4.85 -7.04 -0.69
N LEU A 47 -4.05 -6.87 -1.75
CA LEU A 47 -3.70 -5.57 -2.31
C LEU A 47 -4.91 -4.83 -2.89
N LYS A 48 -5.85 -5.55 -3.52
CA LYS A 48 -7.10 -4.99 -4.03
C LYS A 48 -7.98 -4.48 -2.88
N GLN A 49 -8.20 -5.31 -1.86
CA GLN A 49 -8.99 -4.94 -0.69
C GLN A 49 -8.35 -3.77 0.07
N ASP A 50 -7.01 -3.73 0.13
CA ASP A 50 -6.26 -2.61 0.69
C ASP A 50 -6.57 -1.29 -0.01
N VAL A 51 -6.56 -1.26 -1.36
CA VAL A 51 -6.95 -0.06 -2.13
C VAL A 51 -8.37 0.36 -1.79
N LEU A 52 -9.33 -0.57 -1.84
CA LEU A 52 -10.74 -0.26 -1.55
C LEU A 52 -10.94 0.27 -0.12
N LEU A 53 -10.18 -0.24 0.86
CA LEU A 53 -10.20 0.29 2.22
C LEU A 53 -9.72 1.74 2.28
N THR A 54 -8.70 2.09 1.50
CA THR A 54 -8.20 3.47 1.52
C THR A 54 -9.19 4.51 0.95
N LEU A 55 -10.17 4.04 0.18
CA LEU A 55 -11.17 4.89 -0.47
C LEU A 55 -12.46 5.02 0.35
N LYS A 56 -12.58 4.30 1.48
CA LYS A 56 -13.76 4.43 2.36
C LYS A 56 -13.86 5.85 2.90
N GLU A 57 -15.07 6.40 2.86
CA GLU A 57 -15.35 7.71 3.46
C GLU A 57 -14.88 7.77 4.91
N GLY A 58 -14.15 8.83 5.26
CA GLY A 58 -13.58 9.01 6.59
C GLY A 58 -12.28 8.24 6.85
N ASN A 59 -11.69 7.58 5.85
CA ASN A 59 -10.32 7.07 5.98
C ASN A 59 -9.34 8.25 6.05
N ILE A 60 -8.71 8.38 7.21
CA ILE A 60 -7.75 9.44 7.54
C ILE A 60 -6.31 8.92 7.54
N GLU A 61 -6.11 7.59 7.50
CA GLU A 61 -4.81 6.97 7.77
C GLU A 61 -3.96 6.84 6.51
N ARG A 62 -4.57 6.64 5.34
CA ARG A 62 -3.87 6.25 4.11
C ARG A 62 -4.52 6.81 2.86
N THR A 63 -3.74 7.06 1.82
CA THR A 63 -4.27 7.43 0.50
C THR A 63 -3.50 6.72 -0.62
N ASN A 64 -4.21 6.38 -1.70
CA ASN A 64 -3.62 5.88 -2.93
C ASN A 64 -3.73 6.97 -3.99
N LEU A 65 -2.60 7.33 -4.59
CA LEU A 65 -2.51 8.28 -5.68
C LEU A 65 -2.12 7.55 -6.97
N VAL A 66 -2.66 8.03 -8.09
CA VAL A 66 -2.40 7.49 -9.42
C VAL A 66 -1.93 8.60 -10.36
N VAL A 67 -1.00 8.26 -11.25
CA VAL A 67 -0.61 9.14 -12.36
C VAL A 67 -1.23 8.58 -13.63
N ARG A 68 -2.04 9.39 -14.32
CA ARG A 68 -2.68 9.06 -15.59
C ARG A 68 -1.98 9.76 -16.75
N ASP A 69 -1.78 9.04 -17.84
CA ASP A 69 -1.43 9.62 -19.13
C ASP A 69 -2.72 10.03 -19.85
N THR A 70 -2.97 11.34 -19.90
CA THR A 70 -4.19 11.88 -20.53
C THR A 70 -4.14 11.82 -22.05
N ASP A 71 -2.95 11.64 -22.64
CA ASP A 71 -2.78 11.47 -24.09
C ASP A 71 -2.99 9.99 -24.52
N ASP A 72 -2.91 9.03 -23.59
CA ASP A 72 -3.11 7.59 -23.82
C ASP A 72 -4.32 7.05 -23.05
N MET A 73 -5.53 7.47 -23.44
CA MET A 73 -6.81 6.99 -22.91
C MET A 73 -6.92 7.00 -21.37
N ASN A 74 -6.31 7.97 -20.69
CA ASN A 74 -6.27 8.07 -19.22
C ASN A 74 -5.66 6.84 -18.52
N LYS A 75 -4.75 6.15 -19.19
CA LYS A 75 -4.07 4.97 -18.68
C LYS A 75 -3.26 5.31 -17.44
N ILE A 76 -3.35 4.47 -16.40
CA ILE A 76 -2.53 4.58 -15.20
C ILE A 76 -1.11 4.12 -15.53
N VAL A 77 -0.13 5.00 -15.30
CA VAL A 77 1.29 4.74 -15.58
C VAL A 77 2.14 4.65 -14.32
N ALA A 78 1.67 5.20 -13.19
CA ALA A 78 2.33 5.08 -11.90
C ALA A 78 1.34 5.13 -10.75
N ILE A 79 1.75 4.57 -9.61
CA ILE A 79 0.97 4.53 -8.37
C ILE A 79 1.84 4.97 -7.20
N ALA A 80 1.25 5.64 -6.21
CA ALA A 80 1.90 5.94 -4.94
C ALA A 80 0.93 5.63 -3.79
N LYS A 81 1.40 4.79 -2.86
CA LYS A 81 0.70 4.53 -1.59
C LYS A 81 1.31 5.43 -0.52
N TRP A 82 0.47 6.14 0.24
CA TRP A 82 0.94 7.07 1.25
C TRP A 82 0.23 6.84 2.59
N ASP A 83 1.02 6.67 3.65
CA ASP A 83 0.54 6.71 5.02
C ASP A 83 0.47 8.18 5.46
N LEU A 84 -0.73 8.65 5.81
CA LEU A 84 -0.92 10.01 6.30
C LEU A 84 -0.41 10.12 7.76
N PRO A 85 0.16 11.28 8.15
CA PRO A 85 0.65 11.47 9.50
C PRO A 85 -0.55 11.47 10.47
N GLU A 86 -0.64 10.47 11.34
CA GLU A 86 -1.73 10.40 12.33
C GLU A 86 -1.28 10.30 13.78
N LYS A 87 -2.11 10.89 14.64
CA LYS A 87 -2.01 10.91 16.11
C LYS A 87 -2.60 9.65 16.77
N ILE A 88 -3.06 8.65 16.01
CA ILE A 88 -3.86 7.53 16.53
C ILE A 88 -2.98 6.31 16.80
N ALA A 89 -3.22 5.65 17.94
CA ALA A 89 -2.60 4.39 18.29
C ALA A 89 -2.96 3.32 17.24
N ARG A 90 -1.91 2.76 16.61
CA ARG A 90 -1.92 1.68 15.60
C ARG A 90 -3.23 0.89 15.55
N ALA A 91 -4.00 1.11 14.49
CA ALA A 91 -5.16 0.29 14.17
C ALA A 91 -4.74 -1.18 13.93
N ILE A 92 -5.59 -2.09 14.40
CA ILE A 92 -5.54 -3.52 14.07
C ILE A 92 -5.51 -3.65 12.54
N CYS A 93 -4.65 -4.51 11.98
CA CYS A 93 -4.60 -4.74 10.53
C CYS A 93 -6.02 -5.05 10.01
N PRO A 94 -6.67 -4.17 9.24
CA PRO A 94 -8.07 -4.34 8.84
C PRO A 94 -8.27 -5.55 7.93
N LEU A 95 -7.18 -6.07 7.36
CA LEU A 95 -7.14 -7.23 6.49
C LEU A 95 -6.66 -8.51 7.18
N ALA A 96 -6.58 -8.54 8.52
CA ALA A 96 -6.14 -9.73 9.27
C ALA A 96 -6.98 -11.00 8.99
N HIS A 97 -8.17 -10.86 8.43
CA HIS A 97 -9.05 -11.97 8.05
C HIS A 97 -8.70 -12.62 6.69
N ILE A 98 -7.90 -11.94 5.86
CA ILE A 98 -7.41 -12.45 4.55
C ILE A 98 -5.89 -12.49 4.43
N PHE A 99 -5.16 -11.80 5.32
CA PHE A 99 -3.71 -11.72 5.33
C PHE A 99 -3.12 -12.38 6.59
N PRO A 100 -2.06 -13.20 6.46
CA PRO A 100 -1.39 -13.57 5.22
C PRO A 100 -2.19 -14.59 4.39
N PRO A 101 -2.04 -14.57 3.05
CA PRO A 101 -2.71 -15.52 2.19
C PRO A 101 -2.20 -16.94 2.42
N LYS A 102 -2.99 -17.91 1.97
CA LYS A 102 -2.62 -19.33 2.05
C LYS A 102 -1.27 -19.59 1.37
N ASP A 103 -0.49 -20.50 1.95
CA ASP A 103 0.84 -20.92 1.46
C ASP A 103 1.91 -19.81 1.45
N ALA A 104 1.61 -18.64 2.02
CA ALA A 104 2.61 -17.63 2.32
C ALA A 104 3.46 -18.02 3.55
N ARG A 105 4.69 -17.51 3.58
CA ARG A 105 5.62 -17.69 4.71
C ARG A 105 5.29 -16.73 5.84
N GLU A 106 4.20 -16.99 6.55
CA GLU A 106 3.71 -16.16 7.67
C GLU A 106 4.79 -15.87 8.73
N ASP A 107 5.65 -16.85 9.02
CA ASP A 107 6.78 -16.72 9.92
C ASP A 107 7.72 -15.58 9.49
N LEU A 108 8.10 -15.58 8.21
CA LEU A 108 8.99 -14.58 7.63
C LEU A 108 8.28 -13.24 7.42
N ILE A 109 6.99 -13.25 7.09
CA ILE A 109 6.17 -12.04 6.95
C ILE A 109 6.12 -11.30 8.29
N LYS A 110 5.89 -12.02 9.40
CA LYS A 110 5.86 -11.44 10.75
C LYS A 110 7.21 -10.82 11.12
N GLU A 111 8.30 -11.54 10.90
CA GLU A 111 9.66 -11.06 11.18
C GLU A 111 10.00 -9.82 10.34
N TYR A 112 9.76 -9.88 9.03
CA TYR A 112 10.00 -8.78 8.11
C TYR A 112 9.18 -7.54 8.47
N SER A 113 7.89 -7.72 8.78
CA SER A 113 6.99 -6.61 9.15
C SER A 113 7.43 -5.95 10.46
N ALA A 114 7.88 -6.73 11.45
CA ALA A 114 8.41 -6.20 12.69
C ALA A 114 9.71 -5.41 12.47
N ALA A 115 10.61 -5.91 11.63
CA ALA A 115 11.86 -5.23 11.28
C ALA A 115 11.61 -3.93 10.51
N GLN A 116 10.68 -3.95 9.55
CA GLN A 116 10.26 -2.76 8.79
C GLN A 116 9.71 -1.68 9.72
N GLU A 117 8.80 -2.04 10.64
CA GLU A 117 8.27 -1.06 11.58
C GLU A 117 9.37 -0.48 12.47
N PHE A 118 10.21 -1.33 13.06
CA PHE A 118 11.28 -0.89 13.92
C PHE A 118 12.20 0.11 13.20
N ASN A 119 12.54 -0.19 11.94
CA ASN A 119 13.33 0.70 11.11
C ASN A 119 12.59 1.98 10.73
N LYS A 120 11.29 1.90 10.43
CA LYS A 120 10.43 3.07 10.15
C LYS A 120 10.44 4.03 11.33
N ILE A 121 10.19 3.55 12.55
CA ILE A 121 10.23 4.36 13.78
C ILE A 121 11.63 4.97 13.98
N LYS A 122 12.68 4.16 13.82
CA LYS A 122 14.07 4.61 13.97
C LYS A 122 14.45 5.73 12.99
N VAL A 123 13.99 5.65 11.74
CA VAL A 123 14.33 6.61 10.68
C VAL A 123 13.46 7.86 10.74
N MET A 124 12.14 7.72 10.95
CA MET A 124 11.26 8.87 11.05
C MET A 124 11.47 9.65 12.35
N GLY A 125 11.96 8.99 13.41
CA GLY A 125 12.04 9.57 14.74
C GLY A 125 10.64 9.76 15.36
N ASP A 126 10.62 10.25 16.59
CA ASP A 126 9.41 10.62 17.34
C ASP A 126 9.17 12.14 17.36
N ALA A 127 10.08 12.91 16.78
CA ALA A 127 9.98 14.35 16.71
C ALA A 127 8.97 14.77 15.63
N PRO A 128 8.01 15.67 15.93
CA PRO A 128 7.09 16.17 14.92
C PRO A 128 7.84 16.92 13.82
N CYS A 129 7.83 16.34 12.62
CA CYS A 129 8.35 16.97 11.41
C CYS A 129 7.35 18.05 10.99
N TYR A 130 7.65 19.31 11.32
CA TYR A 130 6.89 20.54 11.04
C TYR A 130 5.71 20.84 11.97
N PRO A 131 5.70 21.99 12.68
CA PRO A 131 4.45 22.54 13.17
C PRO A 131 3.62 22.98 11.96
N TYR A 132 2.43 22.41 11.80
CA TYR A 132 1.40 23.00 10.97
C TYR A 132 0.96 24.32 11.63
N SER A 133 1.74 25.38 11.44
CA SER A 133 1.29 26.74 11.72
C SER A 133 0.34 27.11 10.60
N VAL A 134 -0.95 26.82 10.81
CA VAL A 134 -2.01 27.49 10.06
C VAL A 134 -1.87 28.96 10.40
N LEU A 135 -1.45 29.77 9.43
CA LEU A 135 -1.58 31.21 9.49
C LEU A 135 -3.09 31.49 9.42
N GLU A 136 -3.70 31.71 10.59
CA GLU A 136 -5.01 32.38 10.71
C GLU A 136 -4.90 33.87 10.36
#